data_AF-A0A956KP74-F1
#
_entry.id   AF-A0A956KP74-F1
#
_cell.length_a   1.000
_cell.length_b   1.000
_cell.length_c   1.000
_cell.angle_alpha   90.00
_cell.angle_beta   90.00
_cell.angle_gamma   90.00
#
_symmetry.space_group_name_H-M   'P 1'
#
loop_
_entity.id
_entity.type
_entity.pdbx_description
1 polymer ?
#
loop_
_entity_poly.entity_id
_entity_poly.type
_entity_poly.pdbx_seq_one_letter_code
_entity_poly.pdbx_strand_id
1 'polypeptide(L)'
;SESPEDRRVVMFLGNTFGNLRSETAFVEHTLGRLLRRGDVLWLEVGVRQDRIEDDGLYALAQGALGDTQETVRRSLVEGPHRRFRTSVGSSSETSMQVIPRDGGATCEIPRSYNFVHDVDVNPSGQRCSVLYSRRYDIPALRSWLAGRGYETLLEHRVKDSGGRDRTAHLLLRST
;
A
#
# COMPACT_ATOMS: atom_id res chain seq x y z
N SER A 1 2.64 10.30 35.33
CA SER A 1 3.94 10.56 34.70
C SER A 1 4.43 9.27 34.09
N GLU A 2 4.38 9.11 32.78
CA GLU A 2 4.96 7.94 32.12
C GLU A 2 6.48 8.09 32.13
N SER A 3 7.21 7.07 32.57
CA SER A 3 8.68 7.09 32.59
C SER A 3 9.19 7.11 31.14
N PRO A 4 10.28 7.84 30.84
CA PRO A 4 10.90 7.85 29.51
C PRO A 4 11.40 6.46 29.04
N GLU A 5 11.50 5.51 29.96
CA GLU A 5 12.17 4.21 29.78
C GLU A 5 11.31 3.15 29.05
N ASP A 6 10.01 3.39 28.85
CA ASP A 6 9.07 2.41 28.26
C ASP A 6 8.56 2.79 26.85
N ARG A 7 9.24 3.72 26.16
CA ARG A 7 8.82 4.13 24.81
C ARG A 7 9.10 3.04 23.78
N ARG A 8 8.07 2.72 23.00
CA ARG A 8 8.16 1.69 21.96
C ARG A 8 8.40 2.31 20.60
N VAL A 9 9.13 1.56 19.77
CA VAL A 9 9.19 1.78 18.34
C VAL A 9 8.38 0.67 17.67
N VAL A 10 7.25 1.03 17.06
CA VAL A 10 6.45 0.13 16.22
C VAL A 10 6.87 0.33 14.77
N MET A 11 7.16 -0.76 14.08
CA MET A 11 7.65 -0.70 12.69
C MET A 11 6.59 -1.27 11.75
N PHE A 12 6.27 -0.52 10.71
CA PHE A 12 5.35 -0.93 9.66
C PHE A 12 6.01 -0.69 8.30
N LEU A 13 6.72 -1.71 7.83
CA LEU A 13 7.66 -1.62 6.71
C LEU A 13 7.13 -2.26 5.42
N GLY A 14 7.88 -2.10 4.32
CA GLY A 14 7.61 -2.77 3.05
C GLY A 14 6.42 -2.20 2.27
N ASN A 15 6.05 -0.94 2.52
CA ASN A 15 4.85 -0.31 1.96
C ASN A 15 3.55 -1.11 2.21
N THR A 16 3.49 -1.90 3.28
CA THR A 16 2.29 -2.70 3.63
C THR A 16 1.09 -1.82 3.97
N PHE A 17 1.33 -0.56 4.35
CA PHE A 17 0.30 0.47 4.54
C PHE A 17 -0.46 0.77 3.23
N GLY A 18 0.27 0.74 2.10
CA GLY A 18 -0.30 0.89 0.77
C GLY A 18 -1.26 -0.22 0.34
N ASN A 19 -1.34 -1.32 1.11
CA ASN A 19 -2.17 -2.48 0.82
C ASN A 19 -3.49 -2.47 1.61
N LEU A 20 -3.66 -1.55 2.57
CA LEU A 20 -4.82 -1.51 3.45
C LEU A 20 -6.10 -1.23 2.67
N ARG A 21 -7.23 -1.81 3.08
CA ARG A 21 -8.53 -1.43 2.50
C ARG A 21 -8.91 0.01 2.85
N SER A 22 -8.65 0.42 4.09
CA SER A 22 -8.85 1.78 4.59
C SER A 22 -7.69 2.15 5.50
N GLU A 23 -6.96 3.21 5.13
CA GLU A 23 -5.93 3.79 5.97
C GLU A 23 -6.52 4.42 7.23
N THR A 24 -7.65 5.11 7.12
CA THR A 24 -8.37 5.72 8.24
C THR A 24 -8.72 4.69 9.30
N ALA A 25 -9.41 3.60 8.92
CA ALA A 25 -9.81 2.57 9.87
C ALA A 25 -8.60 1.92 10.56
N PHE A 26 -7.51 1.70 9.83
CA PHE A 26 -6.28 1.15 10.42
C PHE A 26 -5.63 2.10 11.41
N VAL A 27 -5.51 3.39 11.07
CA VAL A 27 -4.91 4.39 11.96
C VAL A 27 -5.75 4.57 13.23
N GLU A 28 -7.07 4.68 13.09
CA GLU A 28 -7.98 4.95 14.21
C GLU A 28 -8.18 3.72 15.10
N HIS A 29 -8.34 2.53 14.53
CA HIS A 29 -8.75 1.35 15.30
C HIS A 29 -7.61 0.39 15.60
N THR A 30 -6.54 0.37 14.79
CA THR A 30 -5.39 -0.51 15.03
C THR A 30 -4.25 0.26 15.66
N LEU A 31 -3.73 1.29 14.98
CA LEU A 31 -2.60 2.05 15.52
C LEU A 31 -2.98 2.85 16.77
N GLY A 32 -4.16 3.47 16.79
CA GLY A 32 -4.65 4.20 17.96
C GLY A 32 -4.84 3.35 19.22
N ARG A 33 -4.96 2.02 19.07
CA ARG A 33 -4.98 1.08 20.22
C ARG A 33 -3.60 0.54 20.55
N LEU A 34 -2.73 0.43 19.55
CA LEU A 34 -1.40 -0.15 19.69
C LEU A 34 -0.41 0.86 20.27
N LEU A 35 -0.43 2.11 19.81
CA LEU A 35 0.52 3.16 20.17
C LEU A 35 -0.02 4.00 21.34
N ARG A 36 0.81 4.18 22.36
CA ARG A 36 0.55 5.12 23.45
C ARG A 36 1.10 6.50 23.08
N ARG A 37 0.65 7.53 23.78
CA ARG A 37 1.20 8.88 23.66
C ARG A 37 2.72 8.83 23.88
N GLY A 38 3.47 9.42 22.95
CA GLY A 38 4.94 9.44 22.98
C GLY A 38 5.64 8.24 22.35
N ASP A 39 4.93 7.16 22.02
CA ASP A 39 5.49 6.06 21.22
C ASP A 39 5.82 6.54 19.81
N VAL A 40 6.74 5.82 19.16
CA VAL A 40 7.20 6.11 17.81
C VAL A 40 6.71 5.03 16.85
N LEU A 41 6.13 5.46 15.74
CA LEU A 41 5.85 4.64 14.57
C LEU A 41 6.90 4.91 13.50
N TRP A 42 7.57 3.87 13.04
CA TRP A 42 8.35 3.90 11.82
C TRP A 42 7.51 3.31 10.69
N LEU A 43 7.05 4.17 9.79
CA LEU A 43 6.23 3.84 8.65
C LEU A 43 7.04 3.93 7.36
N GLU A 44 7.15 2.84 6.61
CA GLU A 44 7.68 2.85 5.24
C GLU A 44 6.54 2.82 4.23
N VAL A 45 6.55 3.75 3.29
CA VAL A 45 5.55 3.86 2.22
C VAL A 45 6.19 4.04 0.85
N GLY A 46 5.47 3.63 -0.19
CA GLY A 46 5.82 3.91 -1.58
C GLY A 46 5.53 5.37 -1.92
N VAL A 47 6.46 6.02 -2.60
CA VAL A 47 6.37 7.44 -2.97
C VAL A 47 5.69 7.60 -4.32
N ARG A 48 4.75 8.55 -4.39
CA ARG A 48 4.13 8.96 -5.65
C ARG A 48 5.17 9.52 -6.61
N GLN A 49 5.15 9.02 -7.84
CA GLN A 49 5.86 9.65 -8.96
C GLN A 49 5.02 10.81 -9.53
N ASP A 50 5.67 11.77 -10.21
CA ASP A 50 4.98 12.93 -10.80
C ASP A 50 3.84 12.52 -11.72
N ARG A 51 4.05 11.45 -12.48
CA ARG A 51 3.05 10.81 -13.34
C ARG A 51 2.88 9.36 -12.93
N ILE A 52 1.65 8.84 -12.99
CA ILE A 52 1.39 7.43 -12.65
C ILE A 52 2.10 6.47 -13.61
N GLU A 53 2.30 6.90 -14.86
CA GLU A 53 3.00 6.19 -15.92
C GLU A 53 4.47 5.91 -15.62
N ASP A 54 5.09 6.73 -14.76
CA ASP A 54 6.49 6.59 -14.39
C ASP A 54 6.70 5.51 -13.32
N ASP A 55 5.63 4.99 -12.71
CA ASP A 55 5.71 3.84 -11.80
C ASP A 55 5.85 2.54 -12.57
N GLY A 56 6.77 1.67 -12.13
CA GLY A 56 6.97 0.35 -12.73
C GLY A 56 5.71 -0.53 -12.78
N LEU A 57 4.74 -0.34 -11.86
CA LEU A 57 3.46 -1.06 -11.91
C LEU A 57 2.54 -0.61 -13.06
N TYR A 58 2.75 0.59 -13.62
CA TYR A 58 1.94 1.07 -14.74
C TYR A 58 2.24 0.30 -16.02
N ALA A 59 3.51 0.00 -16.30
CA ALA A 59 3.87 -0.83 -17.45
C ALA A 59 3.16 -2.20 -17.40
N LEU A 60 3.12 -2.83 -16.22
CA LEU A 60 2.40 -4.08 -16.00
C LEU A 60 0.89 -3.94 -16.23
N ALA A 61 0.29 -2.82 -15.81
CA ALA A 61 -1.12 -2.54 -16.07
C ALA A 61 -1.44 -2.38 -17.56
N GLN A 62 -0.48 -1.96 -18.38
CA GLN A 62 -0.61 -1.88 -19.84
C GLN A 62 -0.32 -3.22 -20.55
N GLY A 63 -0.13 -4.31 -19.81
CA GLY A 63 0.20 -5.61 -20.38
C GLY A 63 1.61 -5.69 -20.95
N ALA A 64 2.49 -4.73 -20.62
CA ALA A 64 3.91 -4.86 -20.93
C ALA A 64 4.47 -5.99 -20.05
N LEU A 65 4.65 -7.15 -20.67
CA LEU A 65 5.20 -8.35 -20.05
C LEU A 65 6.62 -8.05 -19.57
N GLY A 66 6.78 -7.99 -18.25
CA GLY A 66 7.99 -7.50 -17.59
C GLY A 66 8.53 -8.50 -16.59
N ASP A 67 9.30 -9.47 -17.09
CA ASP A 67 10.26 -10.30 -16.36
C ASP A 67 9.72 -11.13 -15.16
N THR A 68 10.60 -11.95 -14.58
CA THR A 68 10.38 -12.90 -13.47
C THR A 68 9.49 -12.35 -12.32
N GLN A 69 9.52 -11.04 -12.07
CA GLN A 69 8.70 -10.38 -11.04
C GLN A 69 7.20 -10.38 -11.33
N GLU A 70 6.77 -10.31 -12.59
CA GLU A 70 5.37 -10.43 -12.96
C GLU A 70 4.85 -11.84 -12.69
N THR A 71 5.64 -12.86 -13.03
CA THR A 71 5.30 -14.27 -12.79
C THR A 71 5.17 -14.55 -11.28
N VAL A 72 6.08 -14.01 -10.47
CA VAL A 72 6.00 -14.09 -9.00
C VAL A 72 4.78 -13.36 -8.48
N ARG A 73 4.48 -12.15 -8.99
CA ARG A 73 3.32 -11.35 -8.53
C ARG A 73 2.00 -12.00 -8.91
N ARG A 74 1.84 -12.50 -10.14
CA ARG A 74 0.67 -13.29 -10.54
C ARG A 74 0.52 -14.52 -9.65
N SER A 75 1.62 -15.20 -9.31
CA SER A 75 1.57 -16.34 -8.39
C SER A 75 1.15 -15.95 -6.96
N LEU A 76 1.56 -14.77 -6.46
CA LEU A 76 1.15 -14.28 -5.14
C LEU A 76 -0.32 -13.82 -5.11
N VAL A 77 -0.81 -13.20 -6.18
CA VAL A 77 -2.15 -12.61 -6.25
C VAL A 77 -3.20 -13.62 -6.72
N GLU A 78 -2.93 -14.35 -7.81
CA GLU A 78 -3.84 -15.38 -8.33
C GLU A 78 -3.72 -16.70 -7.57
N GLY A 79 -2.58 -16.98 -6.95
CA GLY A 79 -2.32 -18.25 -6.26
C GLY A 79 -3.37 -18.60 -5.21
N PRO A 80 -3.72 -17.70 -4.28
CA PRO A 80 -4.81 -17.93 -3.33
C PRO A 80 -6.15 -18.25 -4.01
N HIS A 81 -6.51 -17.49 -5.05
CA HIS A 81 -7.76 -17.71 -5.78
C HIS A 81 -7.76 -19.05 -6.53
N ARG A 82 -6.68 -19.38 -7.23
CA ARG A 82 -6.50 -20.68 -7.90
C ARG A 82 -6.62 -21.83 -6.92
N ARG A 83 -5.94 -21.76 -5.76
CA ARG A 83 -6.03 -22.80 -4.71
C ARG A 83 -7.47 -22.98 -4.21
N PHE A 84 -8.18 -21.88 -3.96
CA PHE A 84 -9.58 -21.94 -3.57
C PHE A 84 -10.46 -22.58 -4.66
N ARG A 85 -10.30 -22.18 -5.92
CA ARG A 85 -11.07 -22.73 -7.05
C ARG A 85 -10.84 -24.23 -7.23
N THR A 86 -9.59 -24.68 -7.15
CA THR A 86 -9.24 -26.10 -7.15
C THR A 86 -9.91 -26.84 -6.00
N SER A 87 -9.95 -26.27 -4.77
CA SER A 87 -10.60 -26.93 -3.63
C SER A 87 -12.12 -27.08 -3.75
N VAL A 88 -12.78 -26.25 -4.57
CA VAL A 88 -14.24 -26.32 -4.82
C VAL A 88 -14.58 -26.99 -6.16
N GLY A 89 -13.62 -27.65 -6.81
CA GLY A 89 -13.84 -28.38 -8.06
C GLY A 89 -14.06 -27.50 -9.29
N SER A 90 -13.66 -26.22 -9.25
CA SER A 90 -13.77 -25.29 -10.38
C SER A 90 -12.43 -25.16 -11.11
N SER A 91 -12.45 -25.35 -12.43
CA SER A 91 -11.28 -25.27 -13.31
C SER A 91 -11.25 -24.01 -14.18
N SER A 92 -12.13 -23.04 -13.93
CA SER A 92 -12.18 -21.81 -14.74
C SER A 92 -10.86 -21.04 -14.62
N GLU A 93 -10.34 -20.59 -15.77
CA GLU A 93 -9.17 -19.73 -15.81
C GLU A 93 -9.40 -18.48 -14.96
N THR A 94 -8.41 -18.14 -14.16
CA THR A 94 -8.39 -16.92 -13.34
C THR A 94 -7.54 -15.90 -14.09
N SER A 95 -8.12 -14.76 -14.42
CA SER A 95 -7.39 -13.63 -14.97
C SER A 95 -7.29 -12.53 -13.92
N MET A 96 -6.08 -12.00 -13.72
CA MET A 96 -5.83 -10.82 -12.91
C MET A 96 -5.64 -9.62 -13.83
N GLN A 97 -6.25 -8.49 -13.47
CA GLN A 97 -5.97 -7.19 -14.07
C GLN A 97 -5.41 -6.24 -13.02
N VAL A 98 -4.44 -5.42 -13.43
CA VAL A 98 -3.97 -4.29 -12.62
C VAL A 98 -4.59 -3.03 -13.18
N ILE A 99 -5.34 -2.31 -12.36
CA ILE A 99 -6.06 -1.11 -12.76
C ILE A 99 -5.42 0.09 -12.06
N PRO A 100 -4.72 0.98 -12.80
CA PRO A 100 -4.22 2.23 -12.26
C PRO A 100 -5.38 3.15 -11.90
N ARG A 101 -5.33 3.76 -10.72
CA ARG A 101 -6.32 4.72 -10.21
C ARG A 101 -5.57 5.93 -9.67
N ASP A 102 -5.60 7.05 -10.39
CA ASP A 102 -5.04 8.31 -9.90
C ASP A 102 -6.09 9.03 -9.04
N GLY A 103 -5.94 8.94 -7.72
CA GLY A 103 -6.91 9.42 -6.74
C GLY A 103 -8.23 8.63 -6.71
N GLY A 104 -9.25 9.25 -6.12
CA GLY A 104 -10.62 8.71 -6.04
C GLY A 104 -10.89 7.79 -4.84
N ALA A 105 -11.97 7.02 -4.91
CA ALA A 105 -12.50 6.24 -3.78
C ALA A 105 -11.53 5.19 -3.20
N THR A 106 -10.47 4.83 -3.93
CA THR A 106 -9.46 3.86 -3.50
C THR A 106 -8.21 4.52 -2.91
N CYS A 107 -8.18 5.84 -2.76
CA CYS A 107 -7.08 6.63 -2.19
C CYS A 107 -7.65 7.68 -1.22
N GLU A 108 -7.52 7.44 0.08
CA GLU A 108 -7.99 8.39 1.09
C GLU A 108 -7.07 9.61 1.23
N ILE A 109 -5.77 9.42 1.00
CA ILE A 109 -4.77 10.48 1.11
C ILE A 109 -4.82 11.32 -0.18
N PRO A 110 -5.02 12.65 -0.07
CA PRO A 110 -5.08 13.53 -1.24
C PRO A 110 -3.85 13.40 -2.14
N ARG A 111 -4.07 13.58 -3.45
CA ARG A 111 -3.04 13.53 -4.49
C ARG A 111 -2.27 12.20 -4.56
N SER A 112 -2.62 11.17 -3.81
CA SER A 112 -2.00 9.84 -3.90
C SER A 112 -2.67 9.01 -5.00
N TYR A 113 -2.00 7.97 -5.49
CA TYR A 113 -2.59 7.04 -6.46
C TYR A 113 -2.49 5.58 -6.02
N ASN A 114 -3.23 4.71 -6.69
CA ASN A 114 -3.30 3.28 -6.40
C ASN A 114 -3.15 2.44 -7.67
N PHE A 115 -2.60 1.23 -7.49
CA PHE A 115 -2.75 0.14 -8.43
C PHE A 115 -3.63 -0.92 -7.78
N VAL A 116 -4.86 -1.06 -8.29
CA VAL A 116 -5.83 -2.03 -7.78
C VAL A 116 -5.67 -3.32 -8.55
N HIS A 117 -5.44 -4.42 -7.85
CA HIS A 117 -5.37 -5.75 -8.44
C HIS A 117 -6.73 -6.40 -8.32
N ASP A 118 -7.40 -6.57 -9.45
CA ASP A 118 -8.69 -7.23 -9.54
C ASP A 118 -8.51 -8.62 -10.14
N VAL A 119 -9.27 -9.57 -9.61
CA VAL A 119 -9.33 -10.93 -10.13
C VAL A 119 -10.76 -11.23 -10.59
N ASP A 120 -10.89 -11.83 -11.78
CA ASP A 120 -12.18 -12.29 -12.28
C ASP A 120 -12.67 -13.48 -11.44
N VAL A 121 -13.86 -13.33 -10.86
CA VAL A 121 -14.48 -14.32 -9.96
C VAL A 121 -15.35 -15.30 -10.75
N ASN A 122 -15.87 -14.88 -11.90
CA ASN A 122 -16.69 -15.74 -12.77
C ASN A 122 -16.70 -15.29 -14.24
N PRO A 123 -17.20 -16.15 -15.14
CA PRO A 123 -17.30 -15.83 -16.57
C PRO A 123 -18.25 -14.66 -16.89
N SER A 124 -19.16 -14.29 -15.99
CA SER A 124 -20.03 -13.11 -16.17
C SER A 124 -19.34 -11.77 -15.95
N GLY A 125 -18.02 -11.77 -15.69
CA GLY A 125 -17.22 -10.56 -15.56
C GLY A 125 -17.28 -9.91 -14.17
N GLN A 126 -17.76 -10.62 -13.14
CA GLN A 126 -17.65 -10.13 -11.77
C GLN A 126 -16.19 -10.14 -11.32
N ARG A 127 -15.77 -9.04 -10.69
CA ARG A 127 -14.40 -8.83 -10.23
C ARG A 127 -14.34 -8.56 -8.74
N CYS A 128 -13.27 -9.01 -8.12
CA CYS A 128 -12.96 -8.73 -6.73
C CYS A 128 -11.57 -8.11 -6.62
N SER A 129 -11.46 -6.99 -5.91
CA SER A 129 -10.17 -6.38 -5.57
C SER A 129 -9.50 -7.19 -4.48
N VAL A 130 -8.33 -7.73 -4.80
CA VAL A 130 -7.57 -8.63 -3.92
C VAL A 130 -6.32 -7.98 -3.33
N LEU A 131 -5.83 -6.88 -3.93
CA LEU A 131 -4.68 -6.13 -3.43
C LEU A 131 -4.74 -4.67 -3.85
N TYR A 132 -4.41 -3.79 -2.92
CA TYR A 132 -4.09 -2.39 -3.18
C TYR A 132 -2.57 -2.21 -3.19
N SER A 133 -2.07 -1.26 -3.96
CA SER A 133 -0.65 -0.94 -4.04
C SER A 133 -0.50 0.55 -4.23
N ARG A 134 -0.77 1.30 -3.16
CA ARG A 134 -0.74 2.76 -3.19
C ARG A 134 0.67 3.35 -3.26
N ARG A 135 0.72 4.57 -3.78
CA ARG A 135 1.86 5.49 -3.68
C ARG A 135 1.38 6.83 -3.18
N TYR A 136 2.12 7.38 -2.23
CA TYR A 136 1.68 8.51 -1.44
C TYR A 136 2.36 9.79 -1.86
N ASP A 137 1.58 10.86 -1.97
CA ASP A 137 2.09 12.22 -1.87
C ASP A 137 2.52 12.45 -0.41
N ILE A 138 3.84 12.50 -0.17
CA ILE A 138 4.39 12.52 1.19
C ILE A 138 3.96 13.75 1.99
N PRO A 139 3.96 14.98 1.42
CA PRO A 139 3.41 16.14 2.11
C PRO A 139 1.94 15.96 2.52
N ALA A 140 1.08 15.45 1.63
CA ALA A 140 -0.32 15.20 1.94
C ALA A 140 -0.50 14.11 3.00
N LEU A 141 0.27 13.01 2.92
CA LEU A 141 0.25 11.94 3.92
C LEU A 141 0.64 12.46 5.31
N ARG A 142 1.70 13.28 5.40
CA ARG A 142 2.13 13.89 6.67
C ARG A 142 1.06 14.79 7.25
N SER A 143 0.44 15.64 6.43
CA SER A 143 -0.67 16.48 6.88
C SER A 143 -1.87 15.65 7.36
N TRP A 144 -2.20 14.58 6.63
CA TRP A 144 -3.28 13.66 6.97
C TRP A 144 -3.03 12.89 8.28
N LEU A 145 -1.78 12.49 8.54
CA LEU A 145 -1.34 11.85 9.79
C LEU A 145 -1.30 12.84 10.95
N ALA A 146 -0.87 14.08 10.71
CA ALA A 146 -0.89 15.15 11.72
C ALA A 146 -2.31 15.44 12.22
N GLY A 147 -3.29 15.47 11.31
CA GLY A 147 -4.71 15.56 11.67
C GLY A 147 -5.26 14.38 12.50
N ARG A 148 -4.46 13.32 12.69
CA ARG A 148 -4.80 12.11 13.45
C ARG A 148 -3.88 11.88 14.65
N GLY A 149 -3.20 12.92 15.13
CA GLY A 149 -2.38 12.86 16.34
C GLY A 149 -1.00 12.23 16.14
N TYR A 150 -0.40 12.41 14.96
CA TYR A 150 0.96 11.99 14.68
C TYR A 150 1.85 13.15 14.26
N GLU A 151 2.94 13.35 14.96
CA GLU A 151 3.95 14.33 14.62
C GLU A 151 5.09 13.68 13.83
N THR A 152 5.44 14.23 12.66
CA THR A 152 6.62 13.74 11.91
C THR A 152 7.91 14.22 12.56
N LEU A 153 8.70 13.28 13.09
CA LEU A 153 10.03 13.54 13.64
C LEU A 153 11.11 13.53 12.54
N LEU A 154 10.99 12.59 11.60
CA LEU A 154 11.95 12.41 10.50
C LEU A 154 11.23 11.93 9.24
N GLU A 155 11.69 12.44 8.11
CA GLU A 155 11.37 11.93 6.77
C GLU A 155 12.69 11.59 6.08
N HIS A 156 12.82 10.36 5.59
CA HIS A 156 13.95 9.95 4.77
C HIS A 156 13.45 9.26 3.50
N ARG A 157 13.87 9.74 2.34
CA ARG A 157 13.48 9.18 1.05
C ARG A 157 14.62 8.36 0.47
N VAL A 158 14.29 7.17 0.01
CA VAL A 158 15.22 6.25 -0.64
C VAL A 158 14.96 6.30 -2.13
N LYS A 159 16.04 6.51 -2.88
CA LYS A 159 16.02 6.58 -4.34
C LYS A 159 16.21 5.21 -4.96
N ASP A 160 15.57 4.98 -6.11
CA ASP A 160 15.90 3.84 -6.96
C ASP A 160 17.23 4.06 -7.71
N SER A 161 17.63 3.07 -8.51
CA SER A 161 18.84 3.15 -9.36
C SER A 161 18.79 4.26 -10.40
N GLY A 162 17.60 4.78 -10.73
CA GLY A 162 17.39 5.92 -11.61
C GLY A 162 17.37 7.27 -10.86
N GLY A 163 17.63 7.29 -9.55
CA GLY A 163 17.65 8.51 -8.74
C GLY A 163 16.28 9.05 -8.34
N ARG A 164 15.20 8.31 -8.64
CA ARG A 164 13.82 8.71 -8.32
C ARG A 164 13.45 8.24 -6.93
N ASP A 165 12.75 9.08 -6.17
CA ASP A 165 12.28 8.70 -4.84
C ASP A 165 11.27 7.56 -4.98
N ARG A 166 11.58 6.39 -4.41
CA ARG A 166 10.75 5.19 -4.54
C ARG A 166 10.01 4.86 -3.26
N THR A 167 10.69 5.00 -2.14
CA THR A 167 10.13 4.77 -0.81
C THR A 167 10.48 5.93 0.11
N ALA A 168 9.61 6.17 1.08
CA ALA A 168 9.83 7.13 2.15
C ALA A 168 9.65 6.42 3.48
N HIS A 169 10.57 6.69 4.39
CA HIS A 169 10.51 6.31 5.79
C HIS A 169 10.09 7.53 6.59
N LEU A 170 8.97 7.41 7.31
CA LEU A 170 8.47 8.41 8.24
C LEU A 170 8.65 7.87 9.65
N LEU A 171 9.39 8.59 10.50
CA LEU A 171 9.31 8.42 11.95
C LEU A 171 8.27 9.39 12.48
N LEU A 172 7.27 8.84 13.14
CA LEU A 172 6.08 9.55 13.60
C LEU A 172 5.96 9.34 15.10
N ARG A 173 5.77 10.40 15.88
CA ARG A 173 5.45 10.32 17.31
C ARG A 173 3.94 10.42 17.50
N SER A 174 3.36 9.48 18.23
CA SER A 174 1.97 9.61 18.67
C SER A 174 1.86 10.73 19.71
N THR A 175 0.95 11.67 19.49
CA THR A 175 0.74 12.86 20.33
C THR A 175 -0.52 12.80 21.14
#